data_AF-A0AA41ZMD8-F1
#
_entry.id   AF-A0AA41ZMD8-F1
#
_cell.length_a   1.000
_cell.length_b   1.000
_cell.length_c   1.000
_cell.angle_alpha   90.00
_cell.angle_beta   90.00
_cell.angle_gamma   90.00
#
_symmetry.space_group_name_H-M   'P 1'
#
loop_
_entity.id
_entity.type
_entity.pdbx_description
1 polymer ?
#
loop_
_entity_poly.entity_id
_entity_poly.type
_entity_poly.pdbx_seq_one_letter_code
_entity_poly.pdbx_strand_id
1 'polypeptide(L)'
;MRTTLDRIRHALMFEIIGLLIVMPLGHLLFSLSVGHMGMVGVISVVVATVWNYFYNLGVDHALKRLRGHVHKTVLMRVAHSICFELGLICVLLPLIALYLGQTLTEAAPLVTSLAVFYVAYALIFNWVYDVIFPIPDSSTHGAPATQA
;
A
#
# COMPACT_ATOMS: atom_id res chain seq x y z
N MET A 1 -4.76 14.12 -17.62
CA MET A 1 -4.12 14.00 -16.29
C MET A 1 -5.23 14.01 -15.24
N ARG A 2 -5.30 13.03 -14.33
CA ARG A 2 -6.31 13.00 -13.25
C ARG A 2 -6.24 14.30 -12.43
N THR A 3 -7.38 14.93 -12.19
CA THR A 3 -7.47 16.19 -11.45
C THR A 3 -7.06 15.98 -9.98
N THR A 4 -6.63 17.04 -9.28
CA THR A 4 -6.32 16.96 -7.84
C THR A 4 -7.52 16.51 -7.01
N LEU A 5 -8.74 16.86 -7.44
CA LEU A 5 -9.98 16.48 -6.80
C LEU A 5 -10.26 14.97 -6.90
N ASP A 6 -9.97 14.35 -8.05
CA ASP A 6 -10.10 12.89 -8.22
C ASP A 6 -9.17 12.11 -7.29
N ARG A 7 -7.95 12.62 -7.07
CA ARG A 7 -6.97 12.01 -6.17
C ARG A 7 -7.43 12.07 -4.71
N ILE A 8 -7.98 13.20 -4.29
CA ILE A 8 -8.52 13.38 -2.93
C ILE A 8 -9.71 12.45 -2.72
N ARG A 9 -10.65 12.40 -3.67
CA ARG A 9 -11.81 11.48 -3.63
C ARG A 9 -11.34 10.02 -3.54
N HIS A 10 -10.38 9.61 -4.37
CA HIS A 10 -9.83 8.26 -4.35
C HIS A 10 -9.23 7.91 -2.99
N ALA A 11 -8.37 8.78 -2.44
CA ALA A 11 -7.72 8.56 -1.16
C ALA A 11 -8.74 8.48 0.00
N LEU A 12 -9.73 9.37 0.02
CA LEU A 12 -10.79 9.35 1.04
C LEU A 12 -11.65 8.08 0.95
N MET A 13 -12.07 7.68 -0.25
CA MET A 13 -12.87 6.47 -0.41
C MET A 13 -12.08 5.21 -0.03
N PHE A 14 -10.80 5.16 -0.41
CA PHE A 14 -9.90 4.08 -0.04
C PHE A 14 -9.78 3.95 1.49
N GLU A 15 -9.50 5.06 2.18
CA GLU A 15 -9.30 5.04 3.62
C GLU A 15 -10.59 4.70 4.38
N ILE A 16 -11.72 5.34 4.02
CA ILE A 16 -13.00 5.14 4.70
C ILE A 16 -13.49 3.70 4.54
N ILE A 17 -13.47 3.16 3.31
CA ILE A 17 -13.94 1.79 3.06
C ILE A 17 -12.99 0.79 3.71
N GLY A 18 -11.68 1.02 3.64
CA GLY A 18 -10.68 0.21 4.32
C GLY A 18 -10.94 0.12 5.82
N LEU A 19 -11.10 1.26 6.50
CA LEU A 19 -11.38 1.32 7.94
C LEU A 19 -12.72 0.66 8.30
N LEU A 20 -13.77 0.86 7.51
CA LEU A 20 -15.08 0.21 7.73
C LEU A 20 -15.01 -1.31 7.67
N ILE A 21 -14.06 -1.89 6.94
CA ILE A 21 -13.84 -3.34 6.89
C ILE A 21 -12.89 -3.79 7.99
N VAL A 22 -11.76 -3.10 8.17
CA VAL A 22 -10.71 -3.46 9.14
C VAL A 22 -11.21 -3.39 10.57
N MET A 23 -12.01 -2.38 10.92
CA MET A 23 -12.52 -2.21 12.29
C MET A 23 -13.35 -3.41 12.79
N PRO A 24 -14.41 -3.87 12.09
CA PRO A 24 -15.17 -5.04 12.52
C PRO A 24 -14.37 -6.33 12.40
N LEU A 25 -13.52 -6.48 11.36
CA LEU A 25 -12.69 -7.67 11.21
C LEU A 25 -11.70 -7.81 12.37
N GLY A 26 -11.08 -6.69 12.77
CA GLY A 26 -10.16 -6.62 13.89
C GLY A 26 -10.82 -6.93 15.22
N HIS A 27 -12.04 -6.43 15.42
CA HIS A 27 -12.84 -6.77 16.59
C HIS A 27 -13.18 -8.26 16.63
N LEU A 28 -13.58 -8.86 15.50
CA LEU A 28 -13.99 -10.26 15.43
C LEU A 28 -12.80 -11.22 15.57
N LEU A 29 -11.68 -10.93 14.90
CA LEU A 29 -10.53 -11.84 14.82
C LEU A 29 -9.55 -11.67 15.99
N PHE A 30 -9.42 -10.46 16.53
CA PHE A 30 -8.41 -10.12 17.53
C PHE A 30 -9.01 -9.58 18.84
N SER A 31 -10.34 -9.52 18.95
CA SER A 31 -11.07 -9.01 20.12
C SER A 31 -10.66 -7.59 20.55
N LEU A 32 -10.10 -6.81 19.62
CA LEU A 32 -9.68 -5.43 19.86
C LEU A 32 -10.88 -4.49 19.81
N SER A 33 -10.81 -3.39 20.56
CA SER A 33 -11.82 -2.33 20.45
C SER A 33 -11.70 -1.61 19.10
N VAL A 34 -12.81 -1.07 18.60
CA VAL A 34 -12.85 -0.30 17.34
C VAL A 34 -11.86 0.87 17.36
N GLY A 35 -11.71 1.53 18.52
CA GLY A 35 -10.75 2.61 18.71
C GLY A 35 -9.30 2.16 18.57
N HIS A 36 -8.93 1.00 19.15
CA HIS A 36 -7.59 0.47 18.99
C HIS A 36 -7.29 0.07 17.55
N MET A 37 -8.25 -0.54 16.84
CA MET A 37 -8.09 -0.90 15.43
C MET A 37 -7.89 0.33 14.53
N GLY A 38 -8.64 1.41 14.78
CA GLY A 38 -8.43 2.68 14.08
C GLY A 38 -7.01 3.23 14.29
N MET A 39 -6.54 3.24 15.55
CA MET A 39 -5.18 3.70 15.87
C MET A 39 -4.09 2.84 15.23
N VAL A 40 -4.27 1.51 15.26
CA VAL A 40 -3.37 0.56 14.60
C VAL A 40 -3.29 0.86 13.11
N GLY A 41 -4.42 1.12 12.46
CA GLY A 41 -4.47 1.57 11.05
C GLY A 41 -3.66 2.84 10.81
N VAL A 42 -3.90 3.90 11.60
CA VAL A 42 -3.18 5.17 11.47
C VAL A 42 -1.67 5.00 11.68
N ILE A 43 -1.26 4.30 12.74
CA ILE A 43 0.16 4.00 13.00
C ILE A 43 0.75 3.24 11.83
N SER A 44 0.03 2.25 11.30
CA SER A 44 0.50 1.42 10.19
C SER A 44 0.70 2.23 8.91
N VAL A 45 -0.23 3.12 8.55
CA VAL A 45 -0.10 3.99 7.37
C VAL A 45 1.07 4.96 7.51
N VAL A 46 1.24 5.57 8.69
CA VAL A 46 2.36 6.49 8.95
C VAL A 46 3.70 5.75 8.85
N VAL A 47 3.83 4.62 9.56
CA VAL A 47 5.05 3.81 9.57
C VAL A 47 5.34 3.27 8.16
N ALA A 48 4.34 2.79 7.44
CA ALA A 48 4.51 2.29 6.08
C ALA A 48 4.96 3.38 5.11
N THR A 49 4.41 4.59 5.22
CA THR A 49 4.82 5.73 4.39
C THR A 49 6.26 6.13 4.65
N VAL A 50 6.65 6.19 5.94
CA VAL A 50 8.02 6.51 6.35
C VAL A 50 9.00 5.41 5.91
N TRP A 51 8.65 4.15 6.13
CA TRP A 51 9.46 3.00 5.72
C TRP A 51 9.63 2.94 4.20
N ASN A 52 8.57 3.17 3.44
CA ASN A 52 8.63 3.26 1.98
C ASN A 52 9.62 4.32 1.50
N TYR A 53 9.63 5.49 2.12
CA TYR A 53 10.62 6.52 1.80
C TYR A 53 12.05 6.07 2.10
N PHE A 54 12.32 5.56 3.31
CA PHE A 54 13.67 5.12 3.70
C PHE A 54 14.18 3.95 2.86
N TYR A 55 13.31 2.97 2.58
CA TYR A 55 13.67 1.82 1.78
C TYR A 55 13.99 2.20 0.34
N ASN A 56 13.15 3.04 -0.28
CA ASN A 56 13.42 3.56 -1.63
C ASN A 56 14.74 4.35 -1.67
N LEU A 57 15.02 5.17 -0.66
CA LEU A 57 16.26 5.94 -0.58
C LEU A 57 17.51 5.06 -0.42
N GLY A 58 17.40 4.00 0.39
CA GLY A 58 18.47 3.02 0.57
C GLY A 58 18.76 2.23 -0.70
N VAL A 59 17.72 1.82 -1.40
CA VAL A 59 17.82 1.09 -2.67
C VAL A 59 18.35 1.99 -3.78
N ASP A 60 17.92 3.25 -3.85
CA ASP A 60 18.45 4.23 -4.79
C ASP A 60 19.94 4.49 -4.56
N HIS A 61 20.39 4.59 -3.30
CA HIS A 61 21.81 4.69 -2.97
C HIS A 61 22.58 3.42 -3.34
N ALA A 62 22.01 2.24 -3.06
CA ALA A 62 22.62 0.97 -3.41
C ALA A 62 22.77 0.83 -4.94
N LEU A 63 21.73 1.16 -5.72
CA LEU A 63 21.77 1.14 -7.18
C LEU A 63 22.76 2.16 -7.74
N LYS A 64 22.81 3.38 -7.19
CA LYS A 64 23.79 4.41 -7.56
C LYS A 64 25.23 3.95 -7.30
N ARG A 65 25.49 3.25 -6.20
CA ARG A 65 26.82 2.69 -5.89
C ARG A 65 27.17 1.47 -6.72
N LEU A 66 26.20 0.64 -7.08
CA LEU A 66 26.47 -0.68 -7.66
C LEU A 66 26.56 -0.72 -9.19
N ARG A 67 25.79 0.08 -9.97
CA ARG A 67 25.65 -0.27 -11.41
C ARG A 67 25.59 0.81 -12.48
N GLY A 68 25.34 2.09 -12.20
CA GLY A 68 25.31 3.13 -13.26
C GLY A 68 24.31 2.92 -14.43
N HIS A 69 23.55 1.82 -14.48
CA HIS A 69 22.56 1.49 -15.51
C HIS A 69 21.30 0.81 -14.95
N VAL A 70 20.16 1.10 -15.58
CA VAL A 70 18.79 0.83 -15.12
C VAL A 70 18.17 -0.37 -15.87
N HIS A 71 18.74 -1.57 -15.75
CA HIS A 71 18.06 -2.79 -16.20
C HIS A 71 17.71 -3.67 -14.99
N LYS A 72 16.49 -3.49 -14.47
CA LYS A 72 15.91 -4.30 -13.39
C LYS A 72 15.40 -5.62 -13.95
N THR A 73 16.14 -6.71 -13.78
CA THR A 73 15.65 -8.08 -14.00
C THR A 73 14.41 -8.31 -13.13
N VAL A 74 13.41 -9.04 -13.65
CA VAL A 74 12.16 -9.35 -12.93
C VAL A 74 12.43 -9.97 -11.55
N LEU A 75 13.45 -10.84 -11.46
CA LEU A 75 13.91 -11.45 -10.22
C LEU A 75 14.33 -10.43 -9.15
N MET A 76 15.01 -9.35 -9.56
CA MET A 76 15.43 -8.29 -8.63
C MET A 76 14.23 -7.49 -8.13
N ARG A 77 13.18 -7.36 -8.95
CA ARG A 77 11.94 -6.68 -8.58
C ARG A 77 11.15 -7.47 -7.53
N VAL A 78 11.06 -8.79 -7.73
CA VAL A 78 10.41 -9.71 -6.78
C VAL A 78 11.18 -9.77 -5.46
N ALA A 79 12.51 -9.95 -5.51
CA ALA A 79 13.35 -9.95 -4.31
C ALA A 79 13.23 -8.63 -3.53
N HIS A 80 13.22 -7.49 -4.23
CA HIS A 80 13.04 -6.18 -3.63
C HIS A 80 11.68 -6.01 -2.96
N SER A 81 10.59 -6.46 -3.59
CA SER A 81 9.26 -6.40 -2.97
C SER A 81 9.16 -7.30 -1.72
N ILE A 82 9.76 -8.49 -1.76
CA ILE A 82 9.77 -9.39 -0.60
C ILE A 82 10.58 -8.79 0.55
N CYS A 83 11.78 -8.25 0.28
CA CYS A 83 12.58 -7.58 1.30
C CYS A 83 11.90 -6.33 1.85
N PHE A 84 11.16 -5.59 1.02
CA PHE A 84 10.39 -4.44 1.46
C PHE A 84 9.32 -4.84 2.48
N GLU A 85 8.52 -5.84 2.12
CA GLU A 85 7.40 -6.32 2.92
C GLU A 85 7.89 -6.91 4.25
N LEU A 86 8.92 -7.76 4.20
CA LEU A 86 9.52 -8.35 5.40
C LEU A 86 10.14 -7.28 6.31
N GLY A 87 10.86 -6.32 5.73
CA GLY A 87 11.43 -5.20 6.49
C GLY A 87 10.35 -4.32 7.12
N LEU A 88 9.23 -4.08 6.42
CA LEU A 88 8.10 -3.34 6.94
C LEU A 88 7.49 -4.07 8.14
N ILE A 89 7.26 -5.39 8.03
CA ILE A 89 6.77 -6.21 9.14
C ILE A 89 7.74 -6.14 10.33
N CYS A 90 9.06 -6.23 10.11
CA CYS A 90 10.04 -6.13 11.18
C CYS A 90 10.02 -4.79 11.94
N VAL A 91 9.66 -3.68 11.28
CA VAL A 91 9.54 -2.36 11.92
C VAL A 91 8.16 -2.15 12.54
N LEU A 92 7.11 -2.57 11.83
CA LEU A 92 5.72 -2.35 12.26
C LEU A 92 5.34 -3.26 13.43
N LEU A 93 5.82 -4.51 13.43
CA LEU A 93 5.52 -5.49 14.46
C LEU A 93 5.86 -5.03 15.88
N PRO A 94 7.10 -4.60 16.21
CA PRO A 94 7.42 -4.14 17.55
C PRO A 94 6.64 -2.87 17.96
N LEU A 95 6.32 -1.99 17.01
CA LEU A 95 5.53 -0.79 17.29
C LEU A 95 4.09 -1.12 17.67
N ILE A 96 3.43 -2.01 16.91
CA ILE A 96 2.07 -2.44 17.21
C ILE A 96 2.03 -3.27 18.50
N ALA A 97 3.00 -4.15 18.72
CA ALA A 97 3.14 -4.91 19.96
C ALA A 97 3.26 -3.97 21.18
N LEU A 98 4.12 -2.95 21.08
CA LEU A 98 4.30 -1.95 22.14
C LEU A 98 3.04 -1.12 22.38
N TYR A 99 2.32 -0.75 21.31
CA TYR A 99 1.07 -0.01 21.43
C TYR A 99 -0.05 -0.82 22.10
N LEU A 100 -0.18 -2.10 21.75
CA LEU A 100 -1.21 -2.98 22.31
C LEU A 100 -0.83 -3.60 23.65
N GLY A 101 0.42 -3.43 24.10
CA GLY A 101 0.95 -4.09 25.30
C GLY A 101 1.04 -5.61 25.15
N GLN A 102 1.18 -6.11 23.92
CA GLN A 102 1.23 -7.54 23.58
C GLN A 102 2.67 -7.98 23.29
N THR A 103 2.92 -9.29 23.36
CA THR A 103 4.19 -9.86 22.91
C THR A 103 4.31 -9.84 21.38
N LEU A 104 5.53 -9.92 20.85
CA LEU A 104 5.77 -9.92 19.40
C LEU A 104 5.02 -11.05 18.68
N THR A 105 4.91 -12.22 19.32
CA THR A 105 4.21 -13.39 18.77
C THR A 105 2.69 -13.22 18.75
N GLU A 106 2.12 -12.52 19.73
CA GLU A 106 0.68 -12.22 19.78
C GLU A 106 0.28 -11.15 18.75
N ALA A 107 1.14 -10.15 18.53
CA ALA A 107 0.90 -9.10 17.55
C ALA A 107 1.20 -9.52 16.10
N ALA A 108 2.02 -10.56 15.88
CA ALA A 108 2.44 -10.99 14.55
C ALA A 108 1.29 -11.37 13.62
N PRO A 109 0.29 -12.17 14.06
CA PRO A 109 -0.89 -12.48 13.25
C PRO A 109 -1.68 -11.24 12.84
N LEU A 110 -1.85 -10.26 13.74
CA LEU A 110 -2.55 -9.01 13.44
C LEU A 110 -1.82 -8.21 12.36
N VAL A 111 -0.52 -7.97 12.56
CA VAL A 111 0.30 -7.15 11.66
C VAL A 111 0.40 -7.81 10.27
N THR A 112 0.58 -9.13 10.23
CA THR A 112 0.64 -9.89 8.98
C THR A 112 -0.70 -9.89 8.26
N SER A 113 -1.80 -10.11 8.98
CA SER A 113 -3.16 -10.09 8.40
C SER A 113 -3.51 -8.70 7.86
N LEU A 114 -3.14 -7.64 8.58
CA LEU A 114 -3.35 -6.26 8.15
C LEU A 114 -2.56 -5.94 6.88
N ALA A 115 -1.30 -6.35 6.81
CA ALA A 115 -0.45 -6.17 5.63
C ALA A 115 -1.04 -6.88 4.40
N VAL A 116 -1.35 -8.17 4.53
CA VAL A 116 -1.97 -8.97 3.45
C VAL A 116 -3.32 -8.38 3.04
N PHE A 117 -4.14 -7.98 4.01
CA PHE A 117 -5.44 -7.35 3.76
C PHE A 117 -5.28 -6.07 2.94
N TYR A 118 -4.41 -5.13 3.34
CA TYR A 118 -4.25 -3.86 2.63
C TYR A 118 -3.66 -4.05 1.24
N VAL A 119 -2.76 -5.01 1.03
CA VAL A 119 -2.23 -5.34 -0.31
C VAL A 119 -3.36 -5.85 -1.22
N ALA A 120 -4.13 -6.83 -0.75
CA ALA A 120 -5.25 -7.37 -1.52
C ALA A 120 -6.35 -6.32 -1.76
N TYR A 121 -6.70 -5.56 -0.72
CA TYR A 121 -7.69 -4.49 -0.75
C TYR A 121 -7.28 -3.39 -1.73
N ALA A 122 -6.02 -2.94 -1.71
CA ALA A 122 -5.51 -1.95 -2.65
C ALA A 122 -5.58 -2.44 -4.10
N LEU A 123 -5.24 -3.71 -4.36
CA LEU A 123 -5.33 -4.26 -5.71
C LEU A 123 -6.78 -4.28 -6.21
N ILE A 124 -7.72 -4.76 -5.39
CA ILE A 124 -9.15 -4.83 -5.74
C ILE A 124 -9.73 -3.41 -5.89
N PHE A 125 -9.46 -2.51 -4.94
CA PHE A 125 -9.97 -1.15 -4.97
C PHE A 125 -9.46 -0.39 -6.18
N ASN A 126 -8.15 -0.44 -6.47
CA ASN A 126 -7.57 0.22 -7.63
C ASN A 126 -8.20 -0.32 -8.93
N TRP A 127 -8.37 -1.64 -9.04
CA TRP A 127 -9.00 -2.26 -10.20
C TRP A 127 -10.46 -1.83 -10.38
N VAL A 128 -11.26 -1.89 -9.32
CA VAL A 128 -12.67 -1.46 -9.33
C VAL A 128 -12.78 0.03 -9.66
N TYR A 129 -11.93 0.87 -9.07
CA TYR A 129 -11.93 2.30 -9.32
C TYR A 129 -11.58 2.63 -10.78
N ASP A 130 -10.60 1.94 -11.36
CA ASP A 130 -10.21 2.13 -12.76
C ASP A 130 -11.30 1.65 -13.74
N VAL A 131 -12.09 0.63 -13.38
CA VAL A 131 -13.26 0.19 -14.16
C VAL A 131 -14.41 1.21 -14.08
N ILE A 132 -14.65 1.81 -12.91
CA ILE A 132 -15.74 2.78 -12.71
C ILE A 132 -15.37 4.17 -13.28
N PHE A 133 -14.09 4.56 -13.20
CA PHE A 133 -13.55 5.82 -13.69
C PHE A 133 -12.41 5.57 -14.70
N PRO A 134 -12.75 5.10 -15.92
CA PRO A 134 -11.76 4.87 -16.96
C PRO A 134 -11.05 6.18 -17.29
N ILE A 135 -9.73 6.11 -17.42
CA ILE A 135 -8.90 7.23 -17.85
C ILE A 135 -9.27 7.47 -19.33
N PRO A 136 -9.61 8.71 -19.75
CA PRO A 136 -9.89 8.98 -21.15
C PRO A 136 -8.69 8.55 -22.01
N ASP A 137 -8.93 7.62 -22.93
CA ASP A 137 -7.93 7.17 -23.87
C ASP A 137 -7.44 8.37 -24.67
N SER A 138 -6.13 8.63 -24.66
CA SER A 138 -5.50 9.65 -25.50
C SER A 138 -5.38 9.21 -26.97
N SER A 139 -6.19 8.24 -27.42
CA SER A 139 -6.19 7.71 -28.79
C SER A 139 -7.42 8.16 -29.59
N THR A 140 -7.62 9.48 -29.68
CA THR A 140 -8.50 10.07 -30.71
C THR A 140 -7.84 11.25 -31.41
N HIS A 141 -6.60 11.09 -31.88
CA HIS A 141 -6.06 11.89 -32.98
C HIS A 141 -5.47 10.94 -34.03
N GLY A 142 -6.27 10.63 -35.05
CA GLY A 142 -5.88 9.74 -36.13
C GLY A 142 -7.02 9.32 -37.05
N ALA A 143 -7.92 10.24 -37.43
CA ALA A 143 -8.73 10.04 -38.63
C ALA A 143 -8.00 10.73 -39.79
N PRO A 144 -7.46 10.00 -40.79
CA PRO A 144 -7.02 10.63 -42.03
C PRO A 144 -8.25 11.12 -42.77
N ALA A 145 -8.26 12.40 -43.12
CA ALA A 145 -9.23 12.97 -44.04
C ALA A 145 -9.08 12.27 -45.40
N THR A 146 -10.02 11.38 -45.73
CA THR A 146 -10.23 10.92 -47.09
C THR A 146 -10.71 12.11 -47.92
N GLN A 147 -9.79 12.71 -48.69
CA GLN A 147 -10.11 13.48 -49.88
C GLN A 147 -9.60 12.69 -51.08
N ALA A 148 -10.53 12.15 -51.85
CA ALA A 148 -10.36 11.72 -53.25
C ALA A 148 -11.73 11.83 -53.93
#